data_AF-A0A7Y5QJF4-F1
#
_entry.id   AF-A0A7Y5QJF4-F1
#
_cell.length_a   1.000
_cell.length_b   1.000
_cell.length_c   1.000
_cell.angle_alpha   90.00
_cell.angle_beta   90.00
_cell.angle_gamma   90.00
#
_symmetry.space_group_name_H-M   'P 1'
#
loop_
_entity.id
_entity.type
_entity.pdbx_description
1 polymer ?
#
loop_
_entity_poly.entity_id
_entity_poly.type
_entity_poly.pdbx_seq_one_letter_code
_entity_poly.pdbx_strand_id
1 'polypeptide(L)'
;MRIELKWVEYRGGIVRFRIPKAWKEEYAPEGGGVFYGERPGSGTLRLDLVSAHGAGHRTTKDLVAHFERKGPFESLQDDLRIRRSRHPIVEAGVSGFLHRWEVAVPVPPDRIRIACFTYAVAARDEDDATNRSEIALVDWSVRRAEYSRDPGRTDPRGTG
;
A
#
# COMPACT_ATOMS: atom_id res chain seq x y z
N MET A 1 -13.37 0.17 -22.82
CA MET A 1 -12.95 -1.20 -22.45
C MET A 1 -13.15 -1.37 -20.94
N ARG A 2 -13.82 -2.43 -20.46
CA ARG A 2 -13.93 -2.68 -19.02
C ARG A 2 -12.70 -3.47 -18.56
N ILE A 3 -12.02 -3.00 -17.51
CA ILE A 3 -10.91 -3.72 -16.89
C ILE A 3 -11.50 -4.79 -15.96
N GLU A 4 -11.14 -6.06 -16.17
CA GLU A 4 -11.46 -7.13 -15.21
C GLU A 4 -10.49 -7.08 -14.02
N LEU A 5 -11.03 -7.28 -12.82
CA LEU A 5 -10.26 -7.23 -11.56
C LEU A 5 -10.25 -8.58 -10.86
N LYS A 6 -9.11 -8.94 -10.26
CA LYS A 6 -8.97 -10.10 -9.35
C LYS A 6 -8.67 -9.64 -7.93
N TRP A 7 -9.00 -10.47 -6.96
CA TRP A 7 -8.62 -10.26 -5.56
C TRP A 7 -7.20 -10.75 -5.31
N VAL A 8 -6.46 -9.99 -4.51
CA VAL A 8 -5.17 -10.37 -3.93
C VAL A 8 -5.37 -10.53 -2.43
N GLU A 9 -4.88 -11.64 -1.87
CA GLU A 9 -4.87 -11.88 -0.43
C GLU A 9 -3.44 -11.81 0.10
N TYR A 10 -3.01 -10.62 0.49
CA TYR A 10 -1.65 -10.40 0.95
C TYR A 10 -1.47 -10.86 2.40
N ARG A 11 -0.42 -11.67 2.64
CA ARG A 11 -0.04 -12.23 3.94
C ARG A 11 -1.21 -12.89 4.69
N GLY A 12 -1.89 -13.84 4.04
CA GLY A 12 -3.02 -14.55 4.64
C GLY A 12 -4.22 -13.64 4.91
N GLY A 13 -4.41 -12.62 4.08
CA GLY A 13 -5.55 -11.69 4.16
C GLY A 13 -5.39 -10.58 5.21
N ILE A 14 -4.16 -10.24 5.61
CA ILE A 14 -3.95 -9.00 6.39
C ILE A 14 -4.39 -7.79 5.57
N VAL A 15 -4.10 -7.81 4.27
CA VAL A 15 -4.61 -6.84 3.29
C VAL A 15 -5.25 -7.60 2.14
N ARG A 16 -6.50 -7.28 1.81
CA ARG A 16 -7.17 -7.81 0.61
C ARG A 16 -7.57 -6.66 -0.29
N PHE A 17 -7.12 -6.69 -1.54
CA PHE A 17 -7.34 -5.59 -2.48
C PHE A 17 -7.48 -6.13 -3.91
N ARG A 18 -7.81 -5.25 -4.87
CA ARG A 18 -8.11 -5.69 -6.24
C ARG A 18 -7.13 -5.09 -7.24
N ILE A 19 -6.60 -5.91 -8.12
CA ILE A 19 -5.72 -5.48 -9.22
C ILE A 19 -6.28 -5.94 -10.56
N PRO A 20 -5.84 -5.35 -11.69
CA PRO A 20 -6.14 -5.90 -13.00
C PRO A 20 -5.83 -7.39 -13.07
N LYS A 21 -6.75 -8.17 -13.63
CA LYS A 21 -6.60 -9.63 -13.75
C LYS A 21 -5.35 -10.04 -14.52
N ALA A 22 -4.93 -9.22 -15.49
CA ALA A 22 -3.74 -9.41 -16.30
C ALA A 22 -2.42 -9.09 -15.57
N TRP A 23 -2.46 -8.47 -14.39
CA TRP A 23 -1.24 -8.19 -13.64
C TRP A 23 -0.70 -9.48 -13.00
N LYS A 24 0.63 -9.60 -13.05
CA LYS A 24 1.38 -10.65 -12.34
C LYS A 24 1.52 -10.29 -10.86
N GLU A 25 1.77 -11.30 -10.06
CA GLU A 25 2.01 -11.18 -8.62
C GLU A 25 3.31 -11.93 -8.30
N GLU A 26 4.24 -11.26 -7.62
CA GLU A 26 5.48 -11.84 -7.16
C GLU A 26 5.66 -11.51 -5.68
N TYR A 27 6.12 -12.48 -4.90
CA TYR A 27 6.26 -12.35 -3.46
C TYR A 27 7.71 -12.59 -3.08
N ALA A 28 8.36 -11.57 -2.51
CA ALA A 28 9.75 -11.67 -2.12
C ALA A 28 9.91 -12.51 -0.85
N PRO A 29 11.02 -13.27 -0.71
CA PRO A 29 11.35 -13.96 0.52
C PRO A 29 11.36 -12.97 1.68
N GLU A 30 12.11 -11.86 1.67
CA GLU A 30 12.17 -10.87 2.76
C GLU A 30 10.84 -10.20 3.16
N GLY A 31 9.75 -10.41 2.41
CA GLY A 31 8.47 -9.76 2.62
C GLY A 31 8.27 -8.62 1.62
N GLY A 32 7.03 -8.45 1.17
CA GLY A 32 6.69 -7.55 0.08
C GLY A 32 5.93 -8.30 -1.02
N GLY A 33 4.89 -7.67 -1.54
CA GLY A 33 4.20 -8.12 -2.75
C GLY A 33 4.51 -7.16 -3.89
N VAL A 34 4.87 -7.68 -5.06
CA VAL A 34 5.12 -6.91 -6.28
C VAL A 34 4.07 -7.29 -7.32
N PHE A 35 3.44 -6.30 -7.93
CA PHE A 35 2.36 -6.47 -8.88
C PHE A 35 2.56 -5.56 -10.09
N TYR A 36 2.51 -6.13 -11.30
CA TYR A 36 2.82 -5.37 -12.52
C TYR A 36 2.14 -5.96 -13.76
N GLY A 37 1.91 -5.11 -14.76
CA GLY A 37 1.49 -5.54 -16.10
C GLY A 37 2.71 -5.81 -17.00
N GLU A 38 2.56 -6.68 -18.00
CA GLU A 38 3.63 -6.97 -18.97
C GLU A 38 3.83 -5.89 -20.04
N ARG A 39 2.94 -4.89 -20.08
CA ARG A 39 2.99 -3.82 -21.07
C ARG A 39 4.26 -2.97 -20.88
N PRO A 40 5.01 -2.64 -21.94
CA PRO A 40 6.11 -1.67 -21.86
C PRO A 40 5.62 -0.32 -21.29
N GLY A 41 6.36 0.23 -20.34
CA GLY A 41 6.01 1.49 -19.67
C GLY A 41 4.91 1.37 -18.61
N SER A 42 4.41 0.16 -18.32
CA SER A 42 3.61 -0.12 -17.11
C SER A 42 4.44 0.21 -15.88
N GLY A 43 3.80 0.81 -14.89
CA GLY A 43 4.41 0.94 -13.58
C GLY A 43 4.44 -0.40 -12.81
N THR A 44 5.08 -0.36 -11.66
CA THR A 44 5.14 -1.50 -10.73
C THR A 44 4.55 -1.10 -9.39
N LEU A 45 3.52 -1.83 -8.95
CA LEU A 45 2.94 -1.71 -7.62
C LEU A 45 3.71 -2.60 -6.64
N ARG A 46 4.12 -2.04 -5.51
CA ARG A 46 4.69 -2.79 -4.39
C ARG A 46 3.83 -2.58 -3.15
N LEU A 47 3.70 -3.60 -2.32
CA LEU A 47 3.01 -3.56 -1.03
C LEU A 47 3.93 -4.10 0.06
N ASP A 48 4.26 -3.22 1.00
CA ASP A 48 4.98 -3.54 2.22
C ASP A 48 4.08 -3.35 3.44
N LEU A 49 4.33 -4.12 4.50
CA LEU A 49 3.58 -4.00 5.75
C LEU A 49 4.55 -3.85 6.90
N VAL A 50 4.43 -2.73 7.62
CA VAL A 50 5.20 -2.47 8.84
C VAL A 50 4.24 -2.55 10.02
N SER A 51 4.60 -3.31 11.05
CA SER A 51 3.85 -3.36 12.30
C SER A 51 4.65 -2.68 13.40
N ALA A 52 3.99 -1.87 14.22
CA ALA A 52 4.59 -1.25 15.39
C ALA A 52 3.72 -1.48 16.62
N HIS A 53 4.38 -1.67 17.75
CA HIS A 53 3.76 -1.81 19.06
C HIS A 53 3.90 -0.51 19.85
N GLY A 54 2.88 -0.19 20.64
CA GLY A 54 2.96 0.86 21.64
C GLY A 54 3.94 0.46 22.73
N ALA A 55 5.01 1.24 22.90
CA ALA A 55 5.85 1.10 24.09
C ALA A 55 5.08 1.59 25.34
N GLY A 56 5.11 0.80 26.42
CA GLY A 56 4.45 1.14 27.69
C GLY A 56 2.92 1.10 27.61
N HIS A 57 2.25 2.15 28.09
CA HIS A 57 0.78 2.25 28.13
C HIS A 57 0.16 2.91 26.88
N ARG A 58 0.91 2.99 25.76
CA ARG A 58 0.39 3.62 24.54
C ARG A 58 -0.70 2.75 23.91
N THR A 59 -1.84 3.38 23.66
CA THR A 59 -2.98 2.77 22.98
C THR A 59 -2.82 2.84 21.46
N THR A 60 -3.65 2.11 20.72
CA THR A 60 -3.77 2.30 19.26
C THR A 60 -4.07 3.74 18.86
N LYS A 61 -4.87 4.48 19.65
CA LYS A 61 -5.18 5.89 19.40
C LYS A 61 -3.92 6.75 19.44
N ASP A 62 -3.01 6.51 20.38
CA ASP A 62 -1.74 7.23 20.48
C ASP A 62 -0.82 6.95 19.28
N LEU A 63 -0.83 5.71 18.80
CA LEU A 63 -0.07 5.30 17.61
C LEU A 63 -0.61 5.94 16.34
N VAL A 64 -1.94 5.99 16.18
CA VAL A 64 -2.60 6.69 15.06
C VAL A 64 -2.28 8.18 15.09
N ALA A 65 -2.42 8.83 16.26
CA ALA A 65 -2.08 10.24 16.41
C ALA A 65 -0.58 10.51 16.10
N HIS A 66 0.31 9.56 16.39
CA HIS A 66 1.71 9.67 15.97
C HIS A 66 1.89 9.58 14.44
N PHE A 67 1.14 8.70 13.77
CA PHE A 67 1.13 8.62 12.30
C PHE A 67 0.61 9.93 11.66
N GLU A 68 -0.48 10.49 12.20
CA GLU A 68 -1.13 11.71 11.74
C GLU A 68 -0.22 12.95 11.85
N ARG A 69 0.66 13.00 12.87
CA ARG A 69 1.64 14.09 13.02
C ARG A 69 2.71 14.14 11.93
N LYS A 70 2.92 13.05 11.17
CA LYS A 70 3.95 12.99 10.12
C LYS A 70 3.56 13.66 8.81
N GLY A 71 2.32 14.12 8.68
CA GLY A 71 1.85 14.89 7.53
C GLY A 71 0.35 14.77 7.29
N PRO A 72 -0.17 15.47 6.27
CA PRO A 72 -1.59 15.43 5.93
C PRO A 72 -2.10 14.01 5.72
N PHE A 73 -3.31 13.76 6.19
CA PHE A 73 -3.97 12.47 6.07
C PHE A 73 -5.45 12.69 5.75
N GLU A 74 -6.06 11.65 5.21
CA GLU A 74 -7.50 11.54 5.00
C GLU A 74 -8.03 10.42 5.88
N SER A 75 -9.26 10.58 6.37
CA SER A 75 -9.98 9.48 7.02
C SER A 75 -10.56 8.57 5.94
N LEU A 76 -10.36 7.26 6.10
CA LEU A 76 -11.06 6.22 5.35
C LEU A 76 -12.15 5.59 6.22
N GLN A 77 -12.78 4.55 5.69
CA GLN A 77 -13.79 3.78 6.39
C GLN A 77 -13.23 3.18 7.69
N ASP A 78 -14.11 2.99 8.67
CA ASP A 78 -13.82 2.28 9.93
C ASP A 78 -12.69 2.87 10.80
N ASP A 79 -12.41 4.17 10.75
CA ASP A 79 -11.27 4.81 11.48
C ASP A 79 -9.87 4.54 10.90
N LEU A 80 -9.78 4.00 9.68
CA LEU A 80 -8.51 3.95 8.96
C LEU A 80 -8.05 5.37 8.61
N ARG A 81 -6.72 5.57 8.53
CA ARG A 81 -6.12 6.80 8.03
C ARG A 81 -5.28 6.49 6.81
N ILE A 82 -5.41 7.30 5.77
CA ILE A 82 -4.56 7.19 4.59
C ILE A 82 -3.78 8.47 4.39
N ARG A 83 -2.50 8.35 4.07
CA ARG A 83 -1.69 9.43 3.52
C ARG A 83 -1.31 9.08 2.10
N ARG A 84 -1.48 10.03 1.18
CA ARG A 84 -1.01 9.93 -0.20
C ARG A 84 0.10 10.93 -0.44
N SER A 85 1.16 10.49 -1.11
CA SER A 85 2.24 11.37 -1.54
C SER A 85 2.76 10.96 -2.91
N ARG A 86 3.49 11.87 -3.54
CA ARG A 86 4.17 11.68 -4.81
C ARG A 86 5.58 12.22 -4.68
N HIS A 87 6.57 11.41 -5.04
CA HIS A 87 7.97 11.78 -4.92
C HIS A 87 8.69 11.57 -6.26
N PRO A 88 9.55 12.49 -6.70
CA PRO A 88 10.46 12.21 -7.80
C PRO A 88 11.45 11.12 -7.36
N ILE A 89 11.76 10.21 -8.28
CA ILE A 89 12.76 9.16 -8.08
C ILE A 89 13.70 9.10 -9.28
N VAL A 90 14.92 8.62 -9.06
CA VAL A 90 15.85 8.25 -10.13
C VAL A 90 16.24 6.80 -9.88
N GLU A 91 15.88 5.91 -10.79
CA GLU A 91 16.17 4.48 -10.70
C GLU A 91 16.98 4.06 -11.92
N ALA A 92 18.19 3.53 -11.70
CA ALA A 92 19.14 3.17 -12.76
C ALA A 92 19.38 4.30 -13.80
N GLY A 93 19.41 5.56 -13.35
CA GLY A 93 19.59 6.73 -14.21
C GLY A 93 18.33 7.19 -14.97
N VAL A 94 17.19 6.53 -14.75
CA VAL A 94 15.90 6.92 -15.33
C VAL A 94 15.09 7.70 -14.29
N SER A 95 14.71 8.92 -14.65
CA SER A 95 13.82 9.75 -13.82
C SER A 95 12.39 9.21 -13.86
N GLY A 96 11.72 9.23 -12.73
CA GLY A 96 10.34 8.78 -12.57
C GLY A 96 9.65 9.40 -11.37
N PHE A 97 8.46 8.88 -11.10
CA PHE A 97 7.67 9.25 -9.93
C PHE A 97 7.24 8.01 -9.17
N LEU A 98 7.31 8.13 -7.84
CA LEU A 98 6.79 7.16 -6.90
C LEU A 98 5.51 7.72 -6.30
N HIS A 99 4.37 7.15 -6.65
CA HIS A 99 3.11 7.39 -5.94
C HIS A 99 3.08 6.47 -4.73
N ARG A 100 2.81 7.03 -3.54
CA ARG A 100 2.81 6.30 -2.28
C ARG A 100 1.49 6.49 -1.57
N TRP A 101 0.95 5.39 -1.04
CA TRP A 101 -0.19 5.36 -0.15
C TRP A 101 0.19 4.62 1.12
N GLU A 102 0.03 5.28 2.27
CA GLU A 102 0.27 4.69 3.57
C GLU A 102 -1.05 4.62 4.32
N VAL A 103 -1.51 3.40 4.61
CA VAL A 103 -2.76 3.18 5.33
C VAL A 103 -2.43 2.72 6.73
N ALA A 104 -2.76 3.54 7.71
CA ALA A 104 -2.64 3.23 9.11
C ALA A 104 -3.87 2.45 9.58
N VAL A 105 -3.62 1.23 10.04
CA VAL A 105 -4.61 0.25 10.48
C VAL A 105 -4.44 0.03 11.98
N PRO A 106 -5.35 0.56 12.82
CA PRO A 106 -5.34 0.29 14.24
C PRO A 106 -5.62 -1.20 14.50
N VAL A 107 -4.78 -1.82 15.31
CA VAL A 107 -4.90 -3.23 15.73
C VAL A 107 -4.97 -3.24 17.26
N PRO A 108 -6.17 -3.24 17.85
CA PRO A 108 -6.34 -3.19 19.30
C PRO A 108 -5.60 -4.33 20.03
N PRO A 109 -5.15 -4.09 21.28
CA PRO A 109 -5.32 -2.85 22.04
C PRO A 109 -4.20 -1.80 21.82
N ASP A 110 -3.05 -2.20 21.29
CA ASP A 110 -1.79 -1.46 21.42
C ASP A 110 -0.90 -1.52 20.17
N ARG A 111 -1.42 -1.93 19.01
CA ARG A 111 -0.65 -2.07 17.77
C ARG A 111 -1.18 -1.22 16.65
N ILE A 112 -0.29 -0.86 15.73
CA ILE A 112 -0.66 -0.29 14.44
C ILE A 112 0.05 -1.04 13.34
N ARG A 113 -0.67 -1.32 12.25
CA ARG A 113 -0.09 -1.78 10.99
C ARG A 113 -0.11 -0.62 10.02
N ILE A 114 0.96 -0.45 9.26
CA ILE A 114 1.05 0.50 8.17
C ILE A 114 1.21 -0.32 6.90
N ALA A 115 0.16 -0.35 6.08
CA ALA A 115 0.24 -0.90 4.73
C ALA A 115 0.77 0.20 3.81
N CYS A 116 1.95 0.00 3.24
CA CYS A 116 2.61 0.94 2.36
C CYS A 116 2.54 0.41 0.93
N PHE A 117 1.68 1.03 0.12
CA PHE A 117 1.63 0.79 -1.32
C PHE A 117 2.50 1.81 -2.02
N THR A 118 3.30 1.37 -2.97
CA THR A 118 4.07 2.27 -3.86
C THR A 118 3.88 1.87 -5.31
N TYR A 119 3.68 2.87 -6.18
CA TYR A 119 3.59 2.68 -7.63
C TYR A 119 4.65 3.53 -8.31
N ALA A 120 5.64 2.88 -8.92
CA ALA A 120 6.71 3.55 -9.63
C ALA A 120 6.40 3.59 -11.13
N VAL A 121 6.52 4.78 -11.74
CA VAL A 121 6.35 4.99 -13.19
C VAL A 121 7.43 5.94 -13.71
N ALA A 122 7.93 5.69 -14.92
CA ALA A 122 8.91 6.57 -15.55
C ALA A 122 8.29 7.94 -15.89
N ALA A 123 9.07 9.01 -15.80
CA ALA A 123 8.55 10.38 -15.94
C ALA A 123 7.94 10.63 -17.32
N ARG A 124 8.54 10.06 -18.37
CA ARG A 124 8.03 10.13 -19.75
C ARG A 124 6.68 9.45 -19.95
N ASP A 125 6.33 8.51 -19.08
CA ASP A 125 5.16 7.65 -19.22
C ASP A 125 4.05 8.03 -18.22
N GLU A 126 4.30 8.88 -17.23
CA GLU A 126 3.33 9.21 -16.17
C GLU A 126 2.06 9.87 -16.71
N ASP A 127 2.21 10.81 -17.64
CA ASP A 127 1.09 11.53 -18.27
C ASP A 127 0.42 10.75 -19.41
N ASP A 128 0.85 9.52 -19.67
CA ASP A 128 0.12 8.64 -20.56
C ASP A 128 -1.27 8.33 -19.99
N ALA A 129 -2.28 8.32 -20.84
CA ALA A 129 -3.67 8.08 -20.42
C ALA A 129 -3.84 6.72 -19.73
N THR A 130 -3.07 5.71 -20.13
CA THR A 130 -3.08 4.38 -19.54
C THR A 130 -2.51 4.41 -18.14
N ASN A 131 -1.34 5.04 -17.95
CA ASN A 131 -0.69 5.12 -16.64
C ASN A 131 -1.48 5.96 -15.65
N ARG A 132 -2.09 7.08 -16.08
CA ARG A 132 -3.04 7.81 -15.22
C ARG A 132 -4.23 6.95 -14.79
N SER A 133 -4.76 6.14 -15.70
CA SER A 133 -5.85 5.21 -15.40
C SER A 133 -5.42 4.10 -14.43
N GLU A 134 -4.19 3.59 -14.57
CA GLU A 134 -3.60 2.61 -13.65
C GLU A 134 -3.38 3.23 -12.26
N ILE A 135 -2.81 4.43 -12.16
CA ILE A 135 -2.63 5.14 -10.89
C ILE A 135 -3.98 5.39 -10.20
N ALA A 136 -5.00 5.81 -10.96
CA ALA A 136 -6.35 6.01 -10.44
C ALA A 136 -6.98 4.69 -9.97
N LEU A 137 -6.74 3.59 -10.69
CA LEU A 137 -7.21 2.27 -10.30
C LEU A 137 -6.53 1.77 -9.03
N VAL A 138 -5.21 2.00 -8.88
CA VAL A 138 -4.47 1.67 -7.65
C VAL A 138 -5.02 2.49 -6.50
N ASP A 139 -5.21 3.80 -6.65
CA ASP A 139 -5.81 4.66 -5.61
C ASP A 139 -7.20 4.14 -5.19
N TRP A 140 -8.06 3.83 -6.16
CA TRP A 140 -9.38 3.24 -5.92
C TRP A 140 -9.28 1.92 -5.16
N SER A 141 -8.36 1.04 -5.55
CA SER A 141 -8.17 -0.26 -4.91
C SER A 141 -7.68 -0.12 -3.48
N VAL A 142 -6.67 0.71 -3.23
CA VAL A 142 -6.11 0.93 -1.88
C VAL A 142 -7.18 1.49 -0.94
N ARG A 143 -7.98 2.46 -1.40
CA ARG A 143 -9.06 3.07 -0.61
C ARG A 143 -10.22 2.11 -0.30
N ARG A 144 -10.40 1.05 -1.09
CA ARG A 144 -11.47 0.05 -0.93
C ARG A 144 -10.97 -1.33 -0.50
N ALA A 145 -9.69 -1.43 -0.17
CA ALA A 145 -9.10 -2.65 0.34
C ALA A 145 -9.65 -2.96 1.72
N GLU A 146 -9.67 -4.25 2.05
CA GLU A 146 -9.98 -4.75 3.37
C GLU A 146 -8.68 -4.88 4.18
N TYR A 147 -8.68 -4.34 5.40
CA TYR A 147 -7.52 -4.33 6.28
C TYR A 147 -7.86 -5.05 7.58
N SER A 148 -7.18 -6.16 7.84
CA SER A 148 -7.41 -6.95 9.05
C SER A 148 -6.92 -6.23 10.30
N ARG A 149 -7.77 -6.22 11.32
CA ARG A 149 -7.49 -5.72 12.67
C ARG A 149 -7.27 -6.83 13.69
N ASP A 150 -7.23 -8.07 13.22
CA ASP A 150 -6.99 -9.23 14.06
C ASP A 150 -5.52 -9.20 14.55
N PRO A 151 -5.24 -9.10 15.85
CA PRO A 151 -3.88 -9.13 16.39
C PRO A 151 -3.19 -10.48 16.20
N GLY A 152 -3.95 -11.57 16.04
CA GLY A 152 -3.46 -12.93 15.80
C GLY A 152 -3.05 -13.19 14.35
N ARG A 153 -3.51 -12.38 13.40
CA ARG A 153 -2.97 -12.38 12.02
C ARG A 153 -1.65 -11.63 11.98
N THR A 154 -0.58 -12.30 12.36
CA THR A 154 0.77 -11.76 12.26
C THR A 154 1.30 -11.93 10.84
N ASP A 155 2.11 -10.96 10.42
CA ASP A 155 3.14 -11.29 9.44
C ASP A 155 4.06 -12.33 10.11
N PRO A 156 4.28 -13.53 9.53
CA PRO A 156 5.07 -14.59 10.15
C PRO A 156 6.50 -14.20 10.53
N ARG A 157 6.96 -12.96 10.24
CA ARG A 157 8.32 -12.47 10.50
C ARG A 157 8.40 -11.12 11.24
N GLY A 158 7.32 -10.66 11.85
CA GLY A 158 7.30 -9.43 12.65
C GLY A 158 7.95 -9.56 14.03
N THR A 159 9.24 -9.86 14.11
CA THR A 159 10.09 -9.63 15.29
C THR A 159 11.51 -9.29 14.84
N GLY A 160 11.85 -8.01 14.89
CA GLY A 160 13.20 -7.46 14.74
C GLY A 160 13.29 -6.17 15.52
#